data_AF-A0A382LZP6-F1
#
_entry.id   AF-A0A382LZP6-F1
#
_cell.length_a   1.000
_cell.length_b   1.000
_cell.length_c   1.000
_cell.angle_alpha   90.00
_cell.angle_beta   90.00
_cell.angle_gamma   90.00
#
_symmetry.space_group_name_H-M   'P 1'
#
loop_
_entity.id
_entity.type
_entity.pdbx_description
1 polymer ?
#
loop_
_entity_poly.entity_id
_entity_poly.type
_entity_poly.pdbx_seq_one_letter_code
_entity_poly.pdbx_strand_id
1 'polypeptide(L)'
;MQSLQLQNDTLIDIATFLVRRWSGKENVTIEFSKIKQNETRLKEKRVLLIPNEHYYGDHFQKYRQFRVSVWYEAMRLKHCQKILSNDHAYGFILNAIETRRIELLGIKVWKGMTEELIFNYTNMWLSRVNLGSIFGKARTVEAFYQYFLFEDIKGQMQPNQFNKVTKAVEFAKRVLNEAIEKRRDTTWIESKIPEILKILDLDALISIPLSVPLKGPGLAITPNDFAKAMKQVTKSRKDDFSKFDSKNVLEGKTVLDEFKIIKTENMKNAKKSLDTKSVGIQIPDQSNVDETKIYDQDLINNLKTKFKEWKTGWKEYHFFVGDEFDNEAYLEGYD
;
A
#
# COMPACT_ATOMS: atom_id res chain seq x y z
N MET A 1 13.89 -29.03 0.01
CA MET A 1 14.45 -27.71 0.35
C MET A 1 13.49 -27.02 1.31
N GLN A 2 13.88 -26.79 2.57
CA GLN A 2 13.03 -26.04 3.51
C GLN A 2 12.77 -24.64 2.92
N SER A 3 11.49 -24.31 2.74
CA SER A 3 11.04 -23.00 2.25
C SER A 3 11.37 -21.95 3.30
N LEU A 4 12.44 -21.19 3.09
CA LEU A 4 12.80 -20.07 3.96
C LEU A 4 11.73 -18.98 3.86
N GLN A 5 10.83 -18.98 4.82
CA GLN A 5 9.87 -17.91 5.06
C GLN A 5 10.62 -16.69 5.60
N LEU A 6 10.28 -15.48 5.13
CA LEU A 6 10.88 -14.25 5.63
C LEU A 6 10.54 -14.12 7.13
N GLN A 7 11.56 -13.96 7.98
CA GLN A 7 11.35 -13.74 9.40
C GLN A 7 10.68 -12.40 9.63
N ASN A 8 9.81 -12.35 10.64
CA ASN A 8 9.05 -11.16 11.00
C ASN A 8 9.97 -10.00 11.41
N ASP A 9 11.08 -10.27 12.09
CA ASP A 9 12.00 -9.23 12.57
C ASP A 9 12.62 -8.42 11.41
N THR A 10 13.19 -9.12 10.42
CA THR A 10 13.73 -8.49 9.19
C THR A 10 12.66 -7.67 8.45
N LEU A 11 11.40 -8.12 8.43
CA LEU A 11 10.30 -7.39 7.80
C LEU A 11 9.90 -6.15 8.58
N ILE A 12 9.94 -6.17 9.92
CA ILE A 12 9.69 -5.01 10.78
C ILE A 12 10.75 -3.95 10.53
N ASP A 13 12.02 -4.33 10.45
CA ASP A 13 13.12 -3.37 10.23
C ASP A 13 12.97 -2.66 8.87
N ILE A 14 12.69 -3.43 7.82
CA ILE A 14 12.45 -2.89 6.48
C ILE A 14 11.22 -1.99 6.47
N ALA A 15 10.10 -2.42 7.06
CA ALA A 15 8.91 -1.58 7.14
C ALA A 15 9.17 -0.29 7.92
N THR A 16 9.92 -0.36 9.02
CA THR A 16 10.30 0.80 9.83
C THR A 16 11.10 1.79 9.01
N PHE A 17 12.12 1.32 8.30
CA PHE A 17 12.89 2.15 7.39
C PHE A 17 11.99 2.77 6.31
N LEU A 18 11.23 1.96 5.58
CA LEU A 18 10.40 2.41 4.46
C LEU A 18 9.32 3.41 4.89
N VAL A 19 8.61 3.14 6.00
CA VAL A 19 7.57 4.05 6.49
C VAL A 19 8.17 5.40 6.87
N ARG A 20 9.29 5.41 7.61
CA ARG A 20 9.94 6.67 8.01
C ARG A 20 10.38 7.48 6.79
N ARG A 21 10.99 6.82 5.80
CA ARG A 21 11.49 7.48 4.58
C ARG A 21 10.36 7.97 3.66
N TRP A 22 9.31 7.17 3.44
CA TRP A 22 8.19 7.55 2.58
C TRP A 22 7.30 8.62 3.20
N SER A 23 7.05 8.51 4.51
CA SER A 23 6.21 9.47 5.24
C SER A 23 6.95 10.77 5.58
N GLY A 24 8.28 10.72 5.71
CA GLY A 24 9.09 11.83 6.24
C GLY A 24 8.91 12.01 7.76
N LYS A 25 8.54 10.95 8.49
CA LYS A 25 8.34 10.97 9.94
C LYS A 25 9.31 9.99 10.58
N GLU A 26 10.24 10.49 11.39
CA GLU A 26 11.33 9.67 11.94
C GLU A 26 10.88 8.84 13.15
N ASN A 27 9.98 9.36 13.98
CA ASN A 27 9.55 8.70 15.22
C ASN A 27 8.28 7.88 14.99
N VAL A 28 8.36 6.90 14.09
CA VAL A 28 7.27 5.96 13.80
C VAL A 28 7.62 4.57 14.33
N THR A 29 6.67 3.94 15.02
CA THR A 29 6.76 2.57 15.53
C THR A 29 5.97 1.63 14.64
N ILE A 30 6.59 0.53 14.21
CA ILE A 30 5.96 -0.50 13.38
C ILE A 30 5.83 -1.79 14.18
N GLU A 31 4.66 -2.41 14.10
CA GLU A 31 4.42 -3.72 14.69
C GLU A 31 3.55 -4.57 13.77
N PHE A 32 3.54 -5.88 14.01
CA PHE A 32 2.56 -6.74 13.39
C PHE A 32 1.23 -6.74 14.18
N SER A 33 0.15 -6.50 13.46
CA SER A 33 -1.21 -6.58 13.96
C SER A 33 -1.53 -8.02 14.35
N LYS A 34 -2.19 -8.17 15.50
CA LYS A 34 -2.83 -9.42 15.93
C LYS A 34 -4.14 -9.68 15.18
N ILE A 35 -4.66 -8.65 14.51
CA ILE A 35 -5.89 -8.68 13.73
C ILE A 35 -5.50 -8.70 12.26
N LYS A 36 -6.31 -9.34 11.42
CA LYS A 36 -6.13 -9.45 9.97
C LYS A 36 -6.39 -8.13 9.20
N GLN A 37 -5.90 -7.01 9.72
CA GLN A 37 -5.99 -5.68 9.10
C GLN A 37 -4.73 -4.85 9.33
N ASN A 38 -4.38 -4.02 8.34
CA ASN A 38 -3.40 -2.95 8.51
C ASN A 38 -4.08 -1.75 9.16
N GLU A 39 -3.37 -1.06 10.06
CA GLU A 39 -3.90 0.09 10.79
C GLU A 39 -2.81 1.14 11.02
N THR A 40 -3.09 2.39 10.66
CA THR A 40 -2.26 3.54 11.05
C THR A 40 -2.95 4.31 12.16
N ARG A 41 -2.25 4.49 13.28
CA ARG A 41 -2.66 5.33 14.40
C ARG A 41 -1.89 6.65 14.36
N LEU A 42 -2.50 7.66 13.75
CA LEU A 42 -1.85 8.96 13.49
C LEU A 42 -1.33 9.64 14.77
N LYS A 43 -2.10 9.62 15.85
CA LYS A 43 -1.73 10.26 17.13
C LYS A 43 -0.54 9.56 17.81
N GLU A 44 -0.52 8.23 17.76
CA GLU A 44 0.54 7.40 18.36
C GLU A 44 1.78 7.31 17.45
N LYS A 45 1.71 7.80 16.20
CA LYS A 45 2.71 7.56 15.15
C LYS A 45 3.05 6.06 15.05
N ARG A 46 2.02 5.22 15.07
CA ARG A 46 2.15 3.77 15.10
C ARG A 46 1.48 3.15 13.88
N VAL A 47 2.13 2.16 13.29
CA VAL A 47 1.57 1.36 12.19
C VAL A 47 1.55 -0.10 12.59
N LEU A 48 0.38 -0.71 12.45
CA LEU A 48 0.16 -2.14 12.64
C LEU A 48 0.01 -2.78 11.26
N LEU A 49 0.89 -3.70 10.90
CA LEU A 49 0.88 -4.40 9.61
C LEU A 49 0.37 -5.82 9.77
N ILE A 50 -0.30 -6.36 8.76
CA ILE A 50 -0.65 -7.77 8.71
C ILE A 50 0.65 -8.58 8.51
N PRO A 51 0.85 -9.67 9.28
CA PRO A 51 1.99 -10.58 9.07
C PRO A 51 2.01 -11.12 7.65
N ASN A 52 3.21 -11.26 7.08
CA ASN A 52 3.39 -11.61 5.66
C ASN A 52 2.72 -12.93 5.26
N GLU A 53 2.55 -13.84 6.21
CA GLU A 53 1.93 -15.16 6.04
C GLU A 53 0.50 -15.09 5.52
N HIS A 54 -0.23 -14.04 5.89
CA HIS A 54 -1.63 -13.83 5.56
C HIS A 54 -1.84 -13.31 4.13
N TYR A 55 -0.80 -12.79 3.46
CA TYR A 55 -0.90 -12.40 2.06
C TYR A 55 -0.97 -13.62 1.14
N TYR A 56 -1.46 -13.42 -0.08
CA TYR A 56 -1.69 -14.49 -1.06
C TYR A 56 -0.49 -14.73 -1.96
N GLY A 57 -0.41 -15.94 -2.51
CA GLY A 57 0.58 -16.29 -3.53
C GLY A 57 1.89 -16.85 -2.97
N ASP A 58 2.91 -16.88 -3.83
CA ASP A 58 4.25 -17.29 -3.44
C ASP A 58 4.94 -16.25 -2.53
N HIS A 59 6.11 -16.59 -1.97
CA HIS A 59 6.83 -15.71 -1.05
C HIS A 59 7.12 -14.31 -1.64
N PHE A 60 7.34 -14.22 -2.95
CA PHE A 60 7.63 -12.95 -3.60
C PHE A 60 6.36 -12.12 -3.80
N GLN A 61 5.26 -12.75 -4.23
CA GLN A 61 3.95 -12.11 -4.34
C GLN A 61 3.44 -11.61 -2.99
N LYS A 62 3.66 -12.37 -1.91
CA LYS A 62 3.36 -11.95 -0.54
C LYS A 62 4.17 -10.71 -0.15
N TYR A 63 5.48 -10.73 -0.41
CA TYR A 63 6.35 -9.60 -0.15
C TYR A 63 5.94 -8.34 -0.92
N ARG A 64 5.53 -8.46 -2.19
CA ARG A 64 5.01 -7.33 -2.97
C ARG A 64 3.75 -6.72 -2.35
N GLN A 65 2.79 -7.54 -1.92
CA GLN A 65 1.60 -7.08 -1.20
C GLN A 65 1.94 -6.39 0.13
N PHE A 66 2.89 -6.96 0.89
CA PHE A 66 3.41 -6.36 2.10
C PHE A 66 4.03 -4.98 1.81
N ARG A 67 4.91 -4.89 0.82
CA ARG A 67 5.60 -3.65 0.42
C ARG A 67 4.61 -2.54 0.03
N VAL A 68 3.55 -2.88 -0.71
CA VAL A 68 2.49 -1.92 -1.04
C VAL A 68 1.69 -1.50 0.19
N SER A 69 1.40 -2.44 1.10
CA SER A 69 0.72 -2.12 2.36
C SER A 69 1.53 -1.14 3.21
N VAL A 70 2.84 -1.38 3.35
CA VAL A 70 3.78 -0.45 4.01
C VAL A 70 3.72 0.94 3.38
N TRP A 71 3.66 1.01 2.05
CA TRP A 71 3.56 2.28 1.33
C TRP A 71 2.26 3.02 1.63
N TYR A 72 1.12 2.32 1.63
CA TYR A 72 -0.17 2.94 1.98
C TYR A 72 -0.18 3.51 3.39
N GLU A 73 0.31 2.76 4.38
CA GLU A 73 0.36 3.24 5.76
C GLU A 73 1.32 4.44 5.90
N ALA A 74 2.43 4.46 5.15
CA ALA A 74 3.31 5.62 5.10
C ALA A 74 2.64 6.85 4.47
N MET A 75 1.88 6.67 3.39
CA MET A 75 1.15 7.76 2.73
C MET A 75 0.01 8.28 3.61
N ARG A 76 -0.64 7.40 4.38
CA ARG A 76 -1.64 7.77 5.40
C ARG A 76 -1.02 8.65 6.48
N LEU A 77 0.13 8.26 7.04
CA LEU A 77 0.87 9.08 8.00
C LEU A 77 1.28 10.45 7.44
N LYS A 78 1.59 10.52 6.15
CA LYS A 78 2.05 11.76 5.51
C LYS A 78 0.91 12.73 5.21
N HIS A 79 -0.20 12.21 4.71
CA HIS A 79 -1.22 13.03 4.06
C HIS A 79 -2.55 13.08 4.82
N CYS A 80 -2.90 12.09 5.63
CA CYS A 80 -4.16 12.05 6.36
C CYS A 80 -4.05 12.78 7.70
N GLN A 81 -5.08 13.57 8.04
CA GLN A 81 -5.23 14.13 9.39
C GLN A 81 -6.08 13.23 10.28
N LYS A 82 -6.95 12.42 9.67
CA LYS A 82 -7.90 11.54 10.35
C LYS A 82 -8.04 10.23 9.58
N ILE A 83 -8.21 9.14 10.32
CA ILE A 83 -8.57 7.83 9.78
C ILE A 83 -9.69 7.33 10.67
N LEU A 84 -10.84 6.98 10.09
CA LEU A 84 -11.99 6.47 10.83
C LEU A 84 -12.04 4.94 10.78
N SER A 85 -12.86 4.32 11.62
CA SER A 85 -13.09 2.88 11.51
C SER A 85 -13.79 2.52 10.18
N ASN A 86 -13.37 1.41 9.57
CA ASN A 86 -14.05 0.83 8.40
C ASN A 86 -15.30 0.03 8.75
N ASP A 87 -15.62 -0.14 10.05
CA ASP A 87 -16.75 -0.94 10.50
C ASP A 87 -18.10 -0.31 10.15
N HIS A 88 -18.13 1.01 9.90
CA HIS A 88 -19.35 1.76 9.60
C HIS A 88 -19.24 2.48 8.25
N ALA A 89 -20.37 2.67 7.58
CA ALA A 89 -20.42 3.29 6.25
C ALA A 89 -19.78 4.67 6.17
N TYR A 90 -19.97 5.50 7.20
CA TYR A 90 -19.37 6.82 7.24
C TYR A 90 -17.84 6.76 7.12
N GLY A 91 -17.20 6.00 8.02
CA GLY A 91 -15.75 5.89 8.06
C GLY A 91 -15.18 5.15 6.84
N PHE A 92 -15.88 4.12 6.37
CA PHE A 92 -15.46 3.38 5.19
C PHE A 92 -15.45 4.24 3.91
N ILE A 93 -16.50 5.04 3.67
CA ILE A 93 -16.56 5.93 2.50
C ILE A 93 -15.48 7.01 2.58
N LEU A 94 -15.28 7.63 3.77
CA LEU A 94 -14.21 8.59 3.97
C LEU A 94 -12.85 7.98 3.64
N ASN A 95 -12.56 6.82 4.22
CA ASN A 95 -11.28 6.13 4.04
C ASN A 95 -11.06 5.70 2.59
N ALA A 96 -12.11 5.36 1.84
CA ALA A 96 -12.02 5.03 0.41
C ALA A 96 -11.58 6.24 -0.42
N ILE A 97 -12.18 7.40 -0.19
CA ILE A 97 -11.82 8.66 -0.87
C ILE A 97 -10.42 9.11 -0.45
N GLU A 98 -10.10 9.04 0.84
CA GLU A 98 -8.77 9.37 1.34
C GLU A 98 -7.68 8.46 0.77
N THR A 99 -7.94 7.15 0.70
CA THR A 99 -7.00 6.21 0.07
C THR A 99 -6.71 6.60 -1.38
N ARG A 100 -7.74 7.04 -2.12
CA ARG A 100 -7.54 7.57 -3.48
C ARG A 100 -6.75 8.88 -3.51
N ARG A 101 -7.02 9.80 -2.57
CA ARG A 101 -6.30 11.08 -2.49
C ARG A 101 -4.82 10.86 -2.23
N ILE A 102 -4.48 10.04 -1.24
CA ILE A 102 -3.07 9.79 -0.88
C ILE A 102 -2.33 9.04 -1.99
N GLU A 103 -3.01 8.21 -2.79
CA GLU A 103 -2.40 7.57 -3.95
C GLU A 103 -2.00 8.59 -5.02
N LEU A 104 -2.94 9.47 -5.39
CA LEU A 104 -2.69 10.51 -6.41
C LEU A 104 -1.60 11.49 -5.98
N LEU A 105 -1.50 11.79 -4.68
CA LEU A 105 -0.42 12.61 -4.13
C LEU A 105 0.89 11.81 -4.04
N GLY A 106 0.82 10.56 -3.61
CA GLY A 106 1.96 9.69 -3.40
C GLY A 106 2.68 9.31 -4.69
N ILE A 107 1.96 8.95 -5.75
CA ILE A 107 2.54 8.56 -7.06
C ILE A 107 3.34 9.71 -7.68
N LYS A 108 2.92 10.97 -7.47
CA LYS A 108 3.66 12.14 -7.95
C LYS A 108 5.07 12.22 -7.35
N VAL A 109 5.23 11.75 -6.12
CA VAL A 109 6.50 11.74 -5.38
C VAL A 109 7.26 10.42 -5.59
N TRP A 110 6.55 9.29 -5.60
CA TRP A 110 7.10 7.93 -5.61
C TRP A 110 6.71 7.19 -6.89
N LYS A 111 7.16 7.70 -8.04
CA LYS A 111 6.77 7.18 -9.37
C LYS A 111 7.07 5.69 -9.56
N GLY A 112 8.14 5.18 -8.92
CA GLY A 112 8.51 3.76 -8.94
C GLY A 112 7.48 2.81 -8.31
N MET A 113 6.45 3.32 -7.63
CA MET A 113 5.37 2.51 -7.06
C MET A 113 4.26 2.17 -8.06
N THR A 114 4.24 2.79 -9.24
CA THR A 114 3.13 2.67 -10.20
C THR A 114 2.78 1.21 -10.50
N GLU A 115 3.78 0.39 -10.82
CA GLU A 115 3.56 -1.02 -11.19
C GLU A 115 3.13 -1.88 -10.00
N GLU A 116 3.66 -1.59 -8.81
CA GLU A 116 3.27 -2.27 -7.57
C GLU A 116 1.84 -1.89 -7.14
N LEU A 117 1.42 -0.64 -7.39
CA LEU A 117 0.05 -0.21 -7.16
C LEU A 117 -0.90 -0.88 -8.14
N ILE A 118 -0.56 -1.00 -9.43
CA ILE A 118 -1.38 -1.75 -10.40
C ILE A 118 -1.48 -3.22 -9.97
N PHE A 119 -0.38 -3.83 -9.54
CA PHE A 119 -0.37 -5.20 -9.02
C PHE A 119 -1.30 -5.34 -7.80
N ASN A 120 -1.24 -4.41 -6.85
CA ASN A 120 -2.11 -4.41 -5.68
C ASN A 120 -3.58 -4.19 -6.05
N TYR A 121 -3.89 -3.22 -6.90
CA TYR A 121 -5.25 -3.00 -7.41
C TYR A 121 -5.82 -4.24 -8.11
N THR A 122 -4.97 -4.97 -8.84
CA THR A 122 -5.36 -6.22 -9.50
C THR A 122 -5.74 -7.29 -8.46
N ASN A 123 -4.92 -7.45 -7.40
CA ASN A 123 -5.24 -8.33 -6.29
C ASN A 123 -6.51 -7.88 -5.55
N MET A 124 -6.69 -6.57 -5.32
CA MET A 124 -7.89 -6.01 -4.72
C MET A 124 -9.12 -6.32 -5.55
N TRP A 125 -9.09 -6.12 -6.87
CA TRP A 125 -10.20 -6.47 -7.76
C TRP A 125 -10.51 -7.96 -7.66
N LEU A 126 -9.51 -8.83 -7.76
CA LEU A 126 -9.69 -10.28 -7.67
C LEU A 126 -10.28 -10.75 -6.33
N SER A 127 -9.96 -10.05 -5.24
CA SER A 127 -10.42 -10.37 -3.90
C SER A 127 -11.81 -9.81 -3.58
N ARG A 128 -12.32 -8.85 -4.36
CA ARG A 128 -13.70 -8.36 -4.21
C ARG A 128 -14.73 -9.46 -4.40
N VAL A 129 -15.75 -9.42 -3.53
CA VAL A 129 -16.87 -10.35 -3.52
C VAL A 129 -17.86 -10.00 -4.62
N ASN A 130 -18.58 -11.00 -5.12
CA ASN A 130 -19.71 -10.77 -6.02
C ASN A 130 -20.86 -10.12 -5.23
N LEU A 131 -21.48 -9.07 -5.78
CA LEU A 131 -22.59 -8.37 -5.12
C LEU A 131 -23.82 -9.26 -4.89
N GLY A 132 -23.97 -10.36 -5.62
CA GLY A 132 -25.03 -11.34 -5.41
C GLY A 132 -24.95 -12.09 -4.08
N SER A 133 -23.77 -12.14 -3.45
CA SER A 133 -23.58 -12.80 -2.13
C SER A 133 -23.61 -11.83 -0.96
N ILE A 134 -23.87 -10.54 -1.19
CA ILE A 134 -23.98 -9.53 -0.14
C ILE A 134 -25.43 -9.09 -0.04
N PHE A 135 -25.97 -9.06 1.17
CA PHE A 135 -27.36 -8.71 1.43
C PHE A 135 -27.49 -7.30 2.00
N GLY A 136 -28.68 -6.71 1.81
CA GLY A 136 -29.06 -5.43 2.39
C GLY A 136 -28.21 -4.24 1.92
N LYS A 137 -28.08 -3.25 2.80
CA LYS A 137 -27.38 -1.99 2.52
C LYS A 137 -25.85 -2.14 2.40
N ALA A 138 -25.27 -3.19 2.97
CA ALA A 138 -23.85 -3.52 2.77
C ALA A 138 -23.51 -3.75 1.30
N ARG A 139 -24.47 -4.30 0.52
CA ARG A 139 -24.34 -4.46 -0.93
C ARG A 139 -24.20 -3.12 -1.65
N THR A 140 -24.93 -2.10 -1.21
CA THR A 140 -24.85 -0.74 -1.76
C THR A 140 -23.49 -0.10 -1.47
N VAL A 141 -22.95 -0.30 -0.27
CA VAL A 141 -21.62 0.23 0.09
C VAL A 141 -20.50 -0.46 -0.70
N GLU A 142 -20.53 -1.80 -0.79
CA GLU A 142 -19.54 -2.53 -1.58
C GLU A 142 -19.65 -2.17 -3.08
N ALA A 143 -20.87 -1.98 -3.61
CA ALA A 143 -21.05 -1.52 -4.97
C ALA A 143 -20.49 -0.11 -5.19
N PHE A 144 -20.71 0.82 -4.24
CA PHE A 144 -20.08 2.14 -4.26
C PHE A 144 -18.55 2.01 -4.31
N TYR A 145 -17.97 1.19 -3.44
CA TYR A 145 -16.52 1.02 -3.39
C TYR A 145 -15.95 0.41 -4.65
N GLN A 146 -16.56 -0.67 -5.16
CA GLN A 146 -16.13 -1.31 -6.41
C GLN A 146 -16.24 -0.34 -7.59
N TYR A 147 -17.37 0.35 -7.73
CA TYR A 147 -17.58 1.27 -8.85
C TYR A 147 -16.68 2.51 -8.75
N PHE A 148 -16.47 3.04 -7.54
CA PHE A 148 -15.54 4.15 -7.28
C PHE A 148 -14.09 3.77 -7.63
N LEU A 149 -13.68 2.54 -7.30
CA LEU A 149 -12.31 2.08 -7.49
C LEU A 149 -12.01 1.50 -8.88
N PHE A 150 -12.97 0.87 -9.54
CA PHE A 150 -12.73 0.05 -10.73
C PHE A 150 -13.64 0.38 -11.91
N GLU A 151 -14.54 1.36 -11.74
CA GLU A 151 -15.55 1.76 -12.75
C GLU A 151 -16.45 0.60 -13.21
N ASP A 152 -16.49 -0.46 -12.42
CA ASP A 152 -17.23 -1.68 -12.69
C ASP A 152 -17.58 -2.37 -11.37
N ILE A 153 -18.57 -3.26 -11.42
CA ILE A 153 -19.07 -4.01 -10.28
C ILE A 153 -19.10 -5.51 -10.59
N LYS A 154 -18.75 -6.34 -9.61
CA LYS A 154 -18.88 -7.79 -9.75
C LYS A 154 -20.31 -8.24 -9.49
N GLY A 155 -20.94 -8.80 -10.51
CA GLY A 155 -22.31 -9.30 -10.43
C GLY A 155 -23.31 -8.26 -10.91
N GLN A 156 -24.57 -8.43 -10.53
CA GLN A 156 -25.66 -7.58 -10.99
C GLN A 156 -26.22 -6.75 -9.84
N MET A 157 -26.80 -5.60 -10.15
CA MET A 157 -27.53 -4.74 -9.22
C MET A 157 -28.76 -4.19 -9.93
N GLN A 158 -29.84 -3.93 -9.19
CA GLN A 158 -31.04 -3.33 -9.77
C GLN A 158 -30.73 -1.93 -10.33
N PRO A 159 -31.26 -1.55 -11.51
CA PRO A 159 -30.94 -0.28 -12.16
C PRO A 159 -31.15 0.96 -11.27
N ASN A 160 -32.24 1.00 -10.49
CA ASN A 160 -32.52 2.10 -9.58
C ASN A 160 -31.46 2.25 -8.48
N GLN A 161 -30.98 1.13 -7.93
CA GLN A 161 -29.93 1.14 -6.92
C GLN A 161 -28.57 1.50 -7.53
N PHE A 162 -28.30 0.97 -8.73
CA PHE A 162 -27.07 1.29 -9.45
C PHE A 162 -26.99 2.77 -9.82
N ASN A 163 -28.10 3.39 -10.24
CA ASN A 163 -28.15 4.83 -10.51
C ASN A 163 -27.79 5.68 -9.26
N LYS A 164 -28.23 5.28 -8.07
CA LYS A 164 -27.80 5.93 -6.82
C LYS A 164 -26.29 5.79 -6.61
N VAL A 165 -25.75 4.59 -6.84
CA VAL A 165 -24.31 4.32 -6.74
C VAL A 165 -23.52 5.18 -7.73
N THR A 166 -23.93 5.25 -9.01
CA THR A 166 -23.28 6.07 -10.03
C THR A 166 -23.24 7.54 -9.63
N LYS A 167 -24.38 8.11 -9.20
CA LYS A 167 -24.46 9.51 -8.74
C LYS A 167 -23.56 9.78 -7.53
N ALA A 168 -23.52 8.85 -6.58
CA ALA A 168 -22.67 8.96 -5.40
C ALA A 168 -21.18 8.93 -5.79
N VAL A 169 -20.80 8.06 -6.72
CA VAL A 169 -19.42 7.96 -7.24
C VAL A 169 -19.02 9.20 -8.04
N GLU A 170 -19.90 9.74 -8.88
CA GLU A 170 -19.67 11.00 -9.59
C GLU A 170 -19.44 12.16 -8.61
N PHE A 171 -20.24 12.25 -7.56
CA PHE A 171 -20.03 13.23 -6.50
C PHE A 171 -18.71 12.99 -5.76
N ALA A 172 -18.40 11.76 -5.37
CA ALA A 172 -17.14 11.42 -4.70
C ALA A 172 -15.90 11.75 -5.56
N LYS A 173 -15.95 11.49 -6.87
CA LYS A 173 -14.88 11.85 -7.82
C LYS A 173 -14.71 13.37 -7.92
N ARG A 174 -15.80 14.15 -7.94
CA ARG A 174 -15.74 15.63 -7.88
C ARG A 174 -15.09 16.12 -6.59
N VAL A 175 -15.48 15.56 -5.44
CA VAL A 175 -14.88 15.86 -4.13
C VAL A 175 -13.38 15.55 -4.14
N LEU A 176 -12.99 14.38 -4.66
CA LEU A 176 -11.59 13.99 -4.78
C LEU A 176 -10.78 14.97 -5.64
N ASN A 177 -11.29 15.32 -6.83
CA ASN A 177 -10.61 16.24 -7.73
C ASN A 177 -10.45 17.63 -7.10
N GLU A 178 -11.51 18.16 -6.50
CA GLU A 178 -11.44 19.44 -5.79
C GLU A 178 -10.46 19.39 -4.61
N ALA A 179 -10.40 18.27 -3.89
CA ALA A 179 -9.44 18.11 -2.80
C ALA A 179 -7.98 18.16 -3.29
N ILE A 180 -7.70 17.55 -4.45
CA ILE A 180 -6.37 17.57 -5.06
C ILE A 180 -6.03 18.97 -5.61
N GLU A 181 -6.94 19.59 -6.37
CA GLU A 181 -6.72 20.89 -7.00
C GLU A 181 -6.57 22.03 -5.99
N LYS A 182 -7.47 22.09 -5.00
CA LYS A 182 -7.50 23.14 -3.98
C LYS A 182 -6.73 22.77 -2.72
N ARG A 183 -5.97 21.67 -2.73
CA ARG A 183 -5.16 21.16 -1.60
C ARG A 183 -5.96 21.07 -0.30
N ARG A 184 -7.20 20.57 -0.39
CA ARG A 184 -8.06 20.38 0.78
C ARG A 184 -7.58 19.19 1.60
N ASP A 185 -7.85 19.24 2.89
CA ASP A 185 -7.45 18.21 3.84
C ASP A 185 -8.58 17.20 4.12
N THR A 186 -8.29 16.26 5.03
CA THR A 186 -9.23 15.20 5.40
C THR A 186 -10.49 15.72 6.06
N THR A 187 -10.41 16.80 6.84
CA THR A 187 -11.60 17.37 7.50
C THR A 187 -12.58 17.95 6.48
N TRP A 188 -12.05 18.54 5.40
CA TRP A 188 -12.90 19.02 4.31
C TRP A 188 -13.58 17.87 3.57
N ILE A 189 -12.87 16.77 3.28
CA ILE A 189 -13.47 15.57 2.66
C ILE A 189 -14.53 14.96 3.58
N GLU A 190 -14.24 14.86 4.88
CA GLU A 190 -15.17 14.37 5.90
C GLU A 190 -16.50 15.15 5.88
N SER A 191 -16.44 16.48 5.69
CA SER A 191 -17.65 17.32 5.59
C SER A 191 -18.57 16.99 4.41
N LYS A 192 -18.06 16.28 3.38
CA LYS A 192 -18.82 15.89 2.18
C LYS A 192 -19.44 14.49 2.26
N ILE A 193 -19.03 13.68 3.23
CA ILE A 193 -19.53 12.31 3.41
C ILE A 193 -21.05 12.23 3.66
N PRO A 194 -21.69 13.14 4.44
CA PRO A 194 -23.14 13.12 4.61
C PRO A 194 -23.93 13.20 3.31
N GLU A 195 -23.42 13.94 2.32
CA GLU A 195 -24.06 14.08 1.01
C GLU A 195 -23.99 12.77 0.21
N ILE A 196 -22.85 12.07 0.26
CA ILE A 196 -22.69 10.75 -0.36
C ILE A 196 -23.65 9.74 0.27
N LEU A 197 -23.74 9.71 1.61
CA LEU A 197 -24.65 8.83 2.34
C LEU A 197 -26.12 9.11 1.97
N LYS A 198 -26.50 10.39 1.84
CA LYS A 198 -27.84 10.81 1.40
C LYS A 198 -28.15 10.30 -0.01
N ILE A 199 -27.21 10.41 -0.96
CA ILE A 199 -27.41 9.90 -2.33
C ILE A 199 -27.57 8.38 -2.33
N LEU A 200 -26.76 7.67 -1.53
CA LEU A 200 -26.81 6.22 -1.40
C LEU A 200 -28.00 5.72 -0.57
N ASP A 201 -28.72 6.61 0.11
CA ASP A 201 -29.81 6.28 1.04
C ASP A 201 -29.31 5.33 2.15
N LEU A 202 -28.24 5.75 2.83
CA LEU A 202 -27.57 4.99 3.89
C LEU A 202 -27.53 5.76 5.21
N ASP A 203 -27.69 5.04 6.31
CA ASP A 203 -27.34 5.52 7.64
C ASP A 203 -25.82 5.53 7.82
N ALA A 204 -25.27 6.57 8.46
CA ALA A 204 -23.86 6.71 8.75
C ALA A 204 -23.30 5.56 9.62
N LEU A 205 -24.11 5.07 10.55
CA LEU A 205 -23.75 4.06 11.55
C LEU A 205 -24.07 2.64 11.12
N ILE A 206 -24.50 2.43 9.86
CA ILE A 206 -24.73 1.07 9.40
C ILE A 206 -23.42 0.29 9.42
N SER A 207 -23.40 -0.77 10.22
CA SER A 207 -22.26 -1.66 10.28
C SER A 207 -22.11 -2.37 8.95
N ILE A 208 -20.92 -2.33 8.39
CA ILE A 208 -20.61 -3.01 7.16
C ILE A 208 -19.82 -4.25 7.52
N PRO A 209 -20.34 -5.45 7.27
CA PRO A 209 -19.56 -6.68 7.34
C PRO A 209 -18.64 -6.73 6.13
N LEU A 210 -17.78 -5.72 5.98
CA LEU A 210 -16.66 -5.79 5.07
C LEU A 210 -15.64 -6.67 5.76
N SER A 211 -15.80 -7.97 5.55
CA SER A 211 -14.67 -8.86 5.51
C SER A 211 -13.61 -8.15 4.66
N VAL A 212 -12.56 -7.65 5.33
CA VAL A 212 -11.28 -7.38 4.69
C VAL A 212 -11.08 -8.51 3.69
N PRO A 213 -10.81 -8.25 2.40
CA PRO A 213 -10.71 -9.31 1.44
C PRO A 213 -9.34 -9.98 1.59
N LEU A 214 -9.09 -10.51 2.78
CA LEU A 214 -8.36 -11.74 2.93
C LEU A 214 -9.40 -12.83 2.67
N LYS A 215 -9.59 -13.16 1.38
CA LYS A 215 -10.34 -14.32 0.91
C LYS A 215 -10.26 -15.48 1.93
N GLY A 216 -11.44 -16.02 2.24
CA GLY A 216 -11.56 -17.36 2.78
C GLY A 216 -10.85 -18.40 1.90
N PRO A 217 -10.60 -19.59 2.43
CA PRO A 217 -9.75 -20.60 1.79
C PRO A 217 -10.27 -21.01 0.40
N GLY A 218 -9.38 -21.12 -0.60
CA GLY A 218 -9.57 -22.09 -1.70
C GLY A 218 -9.53 -21.63 -3.17
N LEU A 219 -9.47 -20.34 -3.52
CA LEU A 219 -9.40 -19.94 -4.94
C LEU A 219 -7.97 -19.57 -5.36
N ALA A 220 -7.26 -20.52 -5.99
CA ALA A 220 -6.00 -20.26 -6.66
C ALA A 220 -6.22 -19.28 -7.82
N ILE A 221 -5.57 -18.10 -7.76
CA ILE A 221 -5.62 -17.12 -8.85
C ILE A 221 -4.77 -17.66 -10.00
N THR A 222 -5.38 -17.93 -11.15
CA THR A 222 -4.61 -18.31 -12.33
C THR A 222 -3.94 -17.06 -12.95
N PRO A 223 -2.79 -17.22 -13.64
CA PRO A 223 -2.17 -16.11 -14.37
C PRO A 223 -3.13 -15.44 -15.39
N ASN A 224 -4.04 -16.21 -15.97
CA ASN A 224 -5.05 -15.71 -16.91
C ASN A 224 -6.09 -14.83 -16.20
N ASP A 225 -6.54 -15.20 -15.01
CA ASP A 225 -7.47 -14.39 -14.22
C ASP A 225 -6.82 -13.07 -13.79
N PHE A 226 -5.54 -13.13 -13.41
CA PHE A 226 -4.76 -11.94 -13.09
C PHE A 226 -4.61 -11.01 -14.30
N ALA A 227 -4.30 -11.54 -15.48
CA ALA A 227 -4.18 -10.73 -16.70
C ALA A 227 -5.51 -10.06 -17.09
N LYS A 228 -6.65 -10.76 -16.93
CA LYS A 228 -7.98 -10.17 -17.17
C LYS A 228 -8.30 -9.06 -16.16
N ALA A 229 -8.06 -9.32 -14.88
CA ALA A 229 -8.24 -8.35 -13.81
C ALA A 229 -7.35 -7.11 -14.01
N MET A 230 -6.10 -7.31 -14.41
CA MET A 230 -5.16 -6.23 -14.68
C MET A 230 -5.64 -5.34 -15.85
N LYS A 231 -6.20 -5.92 -16.92
CA LYS A 231 -6.80 -5.15 -18.01
C LYS A 231 -7.96 -4.27 -17.54
N GLN A 232 -8.80 -4.78 -16.63
CA GLN A 232 -9.90 -3.99 -16.05
C GLN A 232 -9.37 -2.82 -15.21
N VAL A 233 -8.37 -3.08 -14.36
CA VAL A 233 -7.74 -2.06 -13.52
C VAL A 233 -7.06 -0.98 -14.37
N THR A 234 -6.29 -1.37 -15.38
CA THR A 234 -5.55 -0.40 -16.21
C THR A 234 -6.49 0.41 -17.11
N LYS A 235 -7.62 -0.16 -17.54
CA LYS A 235 -8.67 0.57 -18.26
C LYS A 235 -9.33 1.64 -17.38
N SER A 236 -9.77 1.27 -16.18
CA SER A 236 -10.46 2.17 -15.24
C SER A 236 -9.54 3.25 -14.63
N ARG A 237 -8.22 3.09 -14.79
CA ARG A 237 -7.20 3.94 -14.17
C ARG A 237 -6.17 4.49 -15.16
N LYS A 238 -6.56 4.57 -16.43
CA LYS A 238 -5.65 4.96 -17.52
C LYS A 238 -4.99 6.32 -17.28
N ASP A 239 -5.72 7.27 -16.71
CA ASP A 239 -5.25 8.64 -16.52
C ASP A 239 -4.41 8.82 -15.23
N ASP A 240 -4.50 7.87 -14.30
CA ASP A 240 -3.82 7.93 -13.01
C ASP A 240 -2.36 7.46 -13.10
N PHE A 241 -2.06 6.56 -14.03
CA PHE A 241 -0.77 5.90 -14.16
C PHE A 241 0.03 6.47 -15.34
N SER A 242 1.29 6.81 -15.10
CA SER A 242 2.25 7.10 -16.17
C SER A 242 2.52 5.84 -17.01
N LYS A 243 3.33 5.95 -18.06
CA LYS A 243 3.81 4.77 -18.82
C LYS A 243 4.37 3.71 -17.83
N PHE A 244 3.89 2.48 -17.95
CA PHE A 244 4.26 1.34 -17.12
C PHE A 244 4.48 0.10 -18.00
N ASP A 245 5.31 -0.85 -17.54
CA ASP A 245 5.49 -2.12 -18.23
C ASP A 245 4.50 -3.16 -17.69
N SER A 246 3.52 -3.55 -18.52
CA SER A 246 2.53 -4.57 -18.17
C SER A 246 3.16 -5.92 -17.83
N LYS A 247 4.32 -6.25 -18.43
CA LYS A 247 5.06 -7.47 -18.11
C LYS A 247 5.71 -7.36 -16.73
N ASN A 248 6.22 -6.18 -16.38
CA ASN A 248 6.80 -5.95 -15.08
C ASN A 248 5.77 -5.93 -13.94
N VAL A 249 4.52 -5.52 -14.18
CA VAL A 249 3.43 -5.66 -13.19
C VAL A 249 3.26 -7.13 -12.78
N LEU A 250 3.36 -8.06 -13.72
CA LEU A 250 3.24 -9.51 -13.47
C LEU A 250 4.50 -10.07 -12.81
N GLU A 251 5.67 -9.77 -13.38
CA GLU A 251 6.96 -10.39 -13.02
C GLU A 251 7.66 -9.71 -11.83
N GLY A 252 7.36 -8.45 -11.55
CA GLY A 252 7.90 -7.68 -10.43
C GLY A 252 9.43 -7.47 -10.47
N LYS A 253 10.08 -7.40 -11.64
CA LYS A 253 11.55 -7.36 -11.77
C LYS A 253 12.19 -6.24 -10.95
N THR A 254 11.54 -5.08 -10.88
CA THR A 254 12.00 -3.91 -10.12
C THR A 254 12.09 -4.17 -8.61
N VAL A 255 11.24 -5.03 -8.07
CA VAL A 255 11.20 -5.41 -6.65
C VAL A 255 11.91 -6.76 -6.40
N LEU A 256 12.19 -7.52 -7.45
CA LEU A 256 12.78 -8.85 -7.34
C LEU A 256 14.19 -8.81 -6.73
N ASP A 257 15.00 -7.83 -7.11
CA ASP A 257 16.37 -7.73 -6.58
C ASP A 257 16.38 -7.31 -5.11
N GLU A 258 15.47 -6.40 -4.71
CA GLU A 258 15.20 -6.08 -3.30
C GLU A 258 14.81 -7.36 -2.53
N PHE A 259 13.88 -8.14 -3.06
CA PHE A 259 13.45 -9.40 -2.42
C PHE A 259 14.59 -10.42 -2.28
N LYS A 260 15.46 -10.57 -3.28
CA LYS A 260 16.62 -11.46 -3.22
C LYS A 260 17.61 -11.04 -2.12
N ILE A 261 17.87 -9.74 -1.99
CA ILE A 261 18.73 -9.19 -0.93
C ILE A 261 18.14 -9.53 0.44
N ILE A 262 16.85 -9.24 0.65
CA ILE A 262 16.16 -9.50 1.92
C ILE A 262 16.18 -10.99 2.25
N LYS A 263 15.97 -11.86 1.27
CA LYS A 263 16.04 -13.31 1.47
C LYS A 263 17.45 -13.75 1.89
N THR A 264 18.48 -13.14 1.31
CA THR A 264 19.88 -13.43 1.64
C THR A 264 20.23 -12.95 3.05
N GLU A 265 19.81 -11.76 3.44
CA GLU A 265 19.98 -11.24 4.81
C GLU A 265 19.21 -12.09 5.83
N ASN A 266 17.97 -12.50 5.53
CA ASN A 266 17.24 -13.44 6.38
C ASN A 266 17.99 -14.77 6.55
N MET A 267 18.61 -15.31 5.50
CA MET A 267 19.43 -16.51 5.61
C MET A 267 20.67 -16.31 6.48
N LYS A 268 21.33 -15.14 6.41
CA LYS A 268 22.47 -14.80 7.28
C LYS A 268 22.04 -14.68 8.74
N ASN A 269 20.92 -14.02 9.01
CA ASN A 269 20.37 -13.85 10.36
C ASN A 269 19.88 -15.18 10.96
N ALA A 270 19.26 -16.04 10.16
CA ALA A 270 18.89 -17.40 10.58
C ALA A 270 20.11 -18.28 10.92
N LYS A 271 21.23 -18.14 10.19
CA LYS A 271 22.48 -18.84 10.51
C LYS A 271 23.13 -18.30 11.78
N LYS A 272 23.17 -16.97 11.96
CA LYS A 272 23.66 -16.34 13.19
C LYS A 272 22.89 -16.79 14.44
N SER A 273 21.57 -16.94 14.33
CA SER A 273 20.72 -17.43 15.43
C SER A 273 20.86 -18.93 15.72
N LEU A 274 21.37 -19.73 14.79
CA LEU A 274 21.77 -21.12 15.02
C LEU A 274 23.17 -21.25 15.65
N ASP A 275 24.07 -20.31 15.37
CA ASP A 275 25.46 -20.33 15.88
C ASP A 275 25.62 -19.70 17.28
N THR A 276 24.64 -18.93 17.76
CA THR A 276 24.68 -18.37 19.11
C THR A 276 24.10 -19.34 20.13
N LYS A 277 24.98 -20.08 20.84
CA LYS A 277 24.69 -20.52 22.21
C LYS A 277 24.17 -19.31 22.98
N SER A 278 22.90 -19.36 23.41
CA SER A 278 22.21 -18.47 24.36
C SER A 278 23.04 -17.27 24.84
N VAL A 279 23.15 -16.23 24.02
CA VAL A 279 23.48 -14.90 24.55
C VAL A 279 22.16 -14.32 24.98
N GLY A 280 21.92 -14.34 26.29
CA GLY A 280 20.74 -13.73 26.89
C GLY A 280 20.60 -12.31 26.36
N ILE A 281 19.39 -11.96 25.94
CA ILE A 281 19.02 -10.59 25.58
C ILE A 281 19.31 -9.72 26.81
N GLN A 282 20.44 -9.02 26.82
CA GLN A 282 20.68 -7.95 27.77
C GLN A 282 19.87 -6.76 27.26
N ILE A 283 18.74 -6.53 27.92
CA ILE A 283 18.01 -5.27 27.84
C ILE A 283 18.96 -4.21 28.41
N PRO A 284 19.36 -3.18 27.65
CA PRO A 284 20.20 -2.12 28.18
C PRO A 284 19.38 -1.33 29.21
N ASP A 285 19.89 -1.21 30.44
CA ASP A 285 19.20 -0.52 31.55
C ASP A 285 19.11 1.01 31.36
N GLN A 286 19.73 1.60 30.33
CA GLN A 286 19.78 3.06 30.17
C GLN A 286 19.72 3.53 28.71
N SER A 287 18.81 4.48 28.46
CA SER A 287 18.46 5.08 27.17
C SER A 287 19.48 6.12 26.65
N ASN A 288 20.77 5.82 26.77
CA ASN A 288 21.87 6.67 26.25
C ASN A 288 22.98 5.80 25.64
N VAL A 289 22.62 4.91 24.71
CA VAL A 289 23.59 4.17 23.91
C VAL A 289 23.67 4.82 22.53
N ASP A 290 24.88 5.14 22.10
CA ASP A 290 25.19 5.66 20.77
C ASP A 290 24.73 4.67 19.68
N GLU A 291 23.59 4.99 19.05
CA GLU A 291 22.89 4.12 18.10
C GLU A 291 23.72 3.88 16.82
N THR A 292 24.78 4.66 16.57
CA THR A 292 25.67 4.49 15.41
C THR A 292 26.37 3.13 15.37
N LYS A 293 26.48 2.42 16.51
CA LYS A 293 27.02 1.06 16.60
C LYS A 293 26.03 -0.06 16.29
N ILE A 294 24.73 0.25 16.25
CA ILE A 294 23.65 -0.73 16.02
C ILE A 294 23.28 -0.77 14.53
N TYR A 295 23.52 0.32 13.81
CA TYR A 295 23.14 0.46 12.41
C TYR A 295 24.26 0.02 11.44
N ASP A 296 23.93 -0.92 10.56
CA ASP A 296 24.76 -1.27 9.41
C ASP A 296 24.75 -0.11 8.39
N GLN A 297 25.82 0.69 8.41
CA GLN A 297 25.96 1.86 7.55
C GLN A 297 26.00 1.48 6.06
N ASP A 298 26.52 0.31 5.71
CA ASP A 298 26.55 -0.16 4.33
C ASP A 298 25.15 -0.53 3.84
N LEU A 299 24.33 -1.15 4.70
CA LEU A 299 22.92 -1.40 4.41
C LEU A 299 22.15 -0.08 4.24
N ILE A 300 22.36 0.88 5.13
CA ILE A 300 21.71 2.19 5.06
C ILE A 300 22.11 2.94 3.79
N ASN A 301 23.39 2.93 3.42
CA ASN A 301 23.88 3.62 2.24
C ASN A 301 23.39 2.95 0.95
N ASN A 302 23.39 1.62 0.88
CA ASN A 302 22.80 0.89 -0.24
C ASN A 302 21.30 1.16 -0.39
N LEU A 303 20.56 1.19 0.73
CA LEU A 303 19.14 1.53 0.72
C LEU A 303 18.91 2.98 0.29
N LYS A 304 19.73 3.93 0.75
CA LYS A 304 19.67 5.34 0.33
C LYS A 304 19.88 5.50 -1.17
N THR A 305 20.87 4.81 -1.74
CA THR A 305 21.16 4.84 -3.19
C THR A 305 19.99 4.27 -3.99
N LYS A 306 19.46 3.11 -3.59
CA LYS A 306 18.25 2.52 -4.21
C LYS A 306 17.04 3.44 -4.08
N PHE A 307 16.92 4.16 -2.97
CA PHE A 307 15.87 5.17 -2.79
C PHE A 307 16.05 6.40 -3.70
N LYS A 308 17.30 6.82 -3.96
CA LYS A 308 17.65 7.93 -4.87
C LYS A 308 17.24 7.60 -6.32
N GLU A 309 17.48 6.36 -6.75
CA GLU A 309 16.98 5.81 -8.02
C GLU A 309 15.44 5.78 -8.06
N TRP A 310 14.79 5.33 -6.98
CA TRP A 310 13.32 5.24 -6.90
C TRP A 310 12.60 6.58 -6.88
N LYS A 311 13.21 7.63 -6.33
CA LYS A 311 12.64 8.99 -6.26
C LYS A 311 12.61 9.66 -7.64
N THR A 312 13.60 9.37 -8.47
CA THR A 312 13.82 10.07 -9.73
C THR A 312 13.43 9.26 -10.96
N GLY A 313 13.43 7.92 -10.85
CA GLY A 313 13.16 7.01 -11.97
C GLY A 313 14.32 6.88 -12.95
N TRP A 314 15.52 7.35 -12.59
CA TRP A 314 16.71 7.19 -13.42
C TRP A 314 17.16 5.73 -13.44
N LYS A 315 17.54 5.28 -14.63
CA LYS A 315 18.18 4.00 -14.85
C LYS A 315 19.54 4.32 -15.46
N GLU A 316 20.60 3.97 -14.75
CA GLU A 316 21.96 4.17 -15.25
C GLU A 316 22.20 3.19 -16.40
N TYR A 317 22.71 3.70 -17.51
CA TYR A 317 23.08 2.90 -18.68
C TYR A 317 24.57 3.07 -18.92
N HIS A 318 25.32 1.98 -18.89
CA HIS A 318 26.73 2.00 -19.25
C HIS A 318 26.86 1.87 -20.77
N PHE A 319 27.42 2.89 -21.41
CA PHE A 319 27.79 2.89 -22.82
C PHE A 319 29.31 2.94 -22.97
N PHE A 320 29.82 2.53 -24.14
CA PHE A 320 31.26 2.52 -24.43
C PHE A 320 31.87 3.92 -24.56
N VAL A 321 31.04 4.96 -24.70
CA VAL A 321 31.46 6.36 -24.83
C VAL A 321 30.48 7.26 -24.09
N GLY A 322 31.01 8.25 -23.37
CA GLY A 322 30.28 9.20 -22.54
C GLY A 322 31.04 9.48 -21.24
N ASP A 323 30.97 10.70 -20.72
CA ASP A 323 31.52 11.03 -19.40
C ASP A 323 30.64 10.42 -18.29
N GLU A 324 31.29 10.00 -17.21
CA GLU A 324 30.62 9.57 -15.98
C GLU A 324 29.79 10.74 -15.44
N PHE A 325 28.49 10.51 -15.25
CA PHE A 325 27.61 11.55 -14.75
C PHE A 325 27.85 11.73 -13.24
N ASP A 326 28.51 12.83 -12.87
CA ASP A 326 28.69 13.22 -11.48
C ASP A 326 27.36 13.71 -10.89
N ASN A 327 26.73 12.77 -10.19
CA ASN A 327 25.45 12.96 -9.52
C ASN A 327 25.50 13.92 -8.33
N GLU A 328 26.68 14.23 -7.79
CA GLU A 328 26.85 15.18 -6.68
C GLU A 328 26.92 16.61 -7.22
N ALA A 329 27.74 16.84 -8.25
CA ALA A 329 27.92 18.15 -8.86
C ALA A 329 26.63 18.74 -9.49
N TYR A 330 25.74 17.90 -10.04
CA TYR A 330 24.50 18.38 -10.68
C TYR A 330 23.44 18.87 -9.68
N LEU A 331 23.46 18.36 -8.44
CA LEU A 331 22.44 18.68 -7.43
C LEU A 331 22.84 19.86 -6.54
N GLU A 332 24.14 20.09 -6.30
CA GLU A 332 24.61 21.32 -5.63
C GLU A 332 24.37 22.59 -6.46
N GLY A 333 24.06 22.45 -7.76
CA GLY A 333 23.64 23.57 -8.62
C GLY A 333 22.19 24.03 -8.45
N TYR A 334 21.42 23.43 -7.54
CA TYR A 334 20.03 23.78 -7.24
C TYR A 334 19.80 23.90 -5.72
N ASP A 335 20.47 24.84 -5.07
CA ASP A 335 20.03 25.44 -3.81
C ASP A 335 19.32 26.78 -4.05
#